data_AF-A0A7K6MTT3-F1
#
_entry.id   AF-A0A7K6MTT3-F1
#
_cell.length_a   1.000
_cell.length_b   1.000
_cell.length_c   1.000
_cell.angle_alpha   90.00
_cell.angle_beta   90.00
_cell.angle_gamma   90.00
#
_symmetry.space_group_name_H-M   'P 1'
#
loop_
_entity.id
_entity.type
_entity.pdbx_description
1 polymer ?
#
loop_
_entity_poly.entity_id
_entity_poly.type
_entity_poly.pdbx_seq_one_letter_code
_entity_poly.pdbx_strand_id
1 'polypeptide(L)'
;GDYTTDHANKQVYHTAPASSMKFRPKDMKGFRTPGPGTYTLPRILGPQTVYTHAEPCYSMKWKSQYQSCFQDLAKTPGPAAFPTVEMDIYKRRAPMYSMGLRTKLAGKGMFPGPADYRLGKVR
;
A
#
# COMPACT_ATOMS: atom_id res chain seq x y z
N GLY A 1 100.45 10.09 21.09
CA GLY A 1 100.70 11.37 20.41
C GLY A 1 100.17 11.20 19.02
N ASP A 2 98.91 11.55 18.84
CA ASP A 2 98.04 10.90 17.84
C ASP A 2 97.61 11.92 16.79
N TYR A 3 98.57 12.42 16.02
CA TYR A 3 98.28 13.24 14.85
C TYR A 3 98.43 12.39 13.59
N THR A 4 97.31 12.04 12.97
CA THR A 4 97.26 11.43 11.64
C THR A 4 96.92 12.49 10.61
N THR A 5 97.79 12.69 9.62
CA THR A 5 97.64 13.72 8.56
C THR A 5 96.83 13.23 7.36
N ASP A 6 96.20 12.05 7.43
CA ASP A 6 95.60 11.35 6.29
C ASP A 6 94.50 12.17 5.57
N HIS A 7 93.79 13.02 6.30
CA HIS A 7 92.71 13.85 5.74
C HIS A 7 93.24 15.14 5.06
N ALA A 8 94.44 15.60 5.41
CA ALA A 8 95.02 16.83 4.88
C ALA A 8 95.64 16.65 3.48
N ASN A 9 96.26 15.49 3.23
CA ASN A 9 96.92 15.22 1.94
C ASN A 9 95.95 15.13 0.75
N LYS A 10 94.66 14.86 1.01
CA LYS A 10 93.61 14.77 -0.03
C LYS A 10 93.24 16.13 -0.61
N GLN A 11 93.59 17.23 0.08
CA GLN A 11 93.32 18.60 -0.37
C GLN A 11 94.50 19.23 -1.11
N VAL A 12 95.72 18.71 -0.91
CA VAL A 12 96.95 19.26 -1.49
C VAL A 12 97.19 18.76 -2.92
N TYR A 13 96.76 17.54 -3.26
CA TYR A 13 96.93 16.95 -4.58
C TYR A 13 95.57 16.64 -5.21
N HIS A 14 95.39 17.05 -6.47
CA HIS A 14 94.20 16.70 -7.22
C HIS A 14 94.17 15.18 -7.45
N THR A 15 93.15 14.50 -6.92
CA THR A 15 92.92 13.07 -7.11
C THR A 15 91.78 12.85 -8.10
N ALA A 16 91.86 11.77 -8.90
CA ALA A 16 90.78 11.44 -9.82
C ALA A 16 89.51 11.06 -9.02
N PRO A 17 88.30 11.45 -9.47
CA PRO A 17 87.07 11.16 -8.74
C PRO A 17 86.84 9.65 -8.59
N ALA A 18 86.68 9.20 -7.35
CA ALA A 18 86.33 7.81 -7.06
C ALA A 18 84.84 7.56 -7.32
N SER A 19 84.54 6.60 -8.19
CA SER A 19 83.16 6.21 -8.49
C SER A 19 82.68 5.13 -7.51
N SER A 20 81.55 5.36 -6.84
CA SER A 20 80.87 4.33 -6.04
C SER A 20 79.68 3.77 -6.82
N MET A 21 79.54 2.45 -6.84
CA MET A 21 78.33 1.80 -7.36
C MET A 21 77.37 1.55 -6.21
N LYS A 22 76.14 2.07 -6.30
CA LYS A 22 75.07 1.77 -5.35
C LYS A 22 74.36 0.47 -5.75
N PHE A 23 74.00 -0.36 -4.76
CA PHE A 23 73.16 -1.55 -4.98
C PHE A 23 71.78 -1.16 -5.51
N ARG A 24 71.16 -2.04 -6.31
CA ARG A 24 69.78 -1.84 -6.77
C ARG A 24 68.82 -1.93 -5.58
N PRO A 25 67.93 -0.95 -5.37
CA PRO A 25 66.86 -1.12 -4.39
C PRO A 25 65.99 -2.31 -4.80
N LYS A 26 65.61 -3.13 -3.83
CA LYS A 26 64.73 -4.28 -4.06
C LYS A 26 63.37 -3.77 -4.53
N ASP A 27 62.77 -4.42 -5.52
CA ASP A 27 61.47 -4.01 -6.08
C ASP A 27 60.49 -3.73 -4.95
N MET A 28 60.00 -2.49 -4.92
CA MET A 28 58.99 -2.05 -3.98
C MET A 28 57.81 -3.02 -4.12
N LYS A 29 57.32 -3.61 -3.01
CA LYS A 29 56.16 -4.52 -3.02
C LYS A 29 55.12 -3.93 -3.97
N GLY A 30 54.86 -4.65 -5.08
CA GLY A 30 53.99 -4.17 -6.14
C GLY A 30 52.74 -3.58 -5.54
N PHE A 31 52.37 -2.37 -5.99
CA PHE A 31 51.17 -1.69 -5.53
C PHE A 31 50.04 -2.71 -5.49
N ARG A 32 49.47 -2.94 -4.31
CA ARG A 32 48.27 -3.76 -4.15
C ARG A 32 47.10 -2.94 -4.69
N THR A 33 47.09 -2.70 -5.99
CA THR A 33 45.96 -2.09 -6.66
C THR A 33 44.85 -3.13 -6.75
N PRO A 34 43.61 -2.77 -6.44
CA PRO A 34 42.46 -3.60 -6.77
C PRO A 34 42.53 -4.02 -8.25
N GLY A 35 42.34 -5.31 -8.53
CA GLY A 35 42.27 -5.84 -9.88
C GLY A 35 41.14 -5.18 -10.69
N PRO A 36 41.18 -5.26 -12.04
CA PRO A 36 40.12 -4.72 -12.88
C PRO A 36 38.76 -5.30 -12.44
N GLY A 37 37.79 -4.43 -12.14
CA GLY A 37 36.46 -4.82 -11.66
C GLY A 37 36.31 -5.00 -10.13
N THR A 38 37.38 -4.85 -9.34
CA THR A 38 37.28 -4.90 -7.86
C THR A 38 37.04 -3.53 -7.20
N TYR A 39 36.85 -2.49 -8.01
CA TYR A 39 36.45 -1.17 -7.54
C TYR A 39 34.97 -1.18 -7.17
N THR A 40 34.66 -1.02 -5.88
CA THR A 40 33.29 -0.78 -5.43
C THR A 40 32.95 0.69 -5.62
N LEU A 41 32.02 0.99 -6.52
CA LEU A 41 31.50 2.35 -6.68
C LEU A 41 30.53 2.66 -5.53
N PRO A 42 30.64 3.84 -4.90
CA PRO A 42 29.66 4.27 -3.92
C PRO A 42 28.30 4.44 -4.57
N ARG A 43 27.25 4.23 -3.79
CA ARG A 43 25.87 4.37 -4.24
C ARG A 43 25.61 5.81 -4.72
N ILE A 44 25.19 5.95 -5.98
CA ILE A 44 24.93 7.26 -6.62
C ILE A 44 23.46 7.72 -6.51
N LEU A 45 22.54 6.83 -6.13
CA LEU A 45 21.10 7.14 -6.05
C LEU A 45 20.45 6.49 -4.81
N GLY A 46 19.56 7.22 -4.15
CA GLY A 46 18.81 6.77 -2.98
C GLY A 46 19.45 7.19 -1.64
N PRO A 47 18.95 6.69 -0.49
CA PRO A 47 19.52 7.06 0.81
C PRO A 47 20.99 6.66 0.91
N GLN A 48 21.78 7.49 1.61
CA GLN A 48 23.22 7.32 1.89
C GLN A 48 24.15 7.44 0.65
N THR A 49 24.00 8.50 -0.14
CA THR A 49 24.96 8.86 -1.19
C THR A 49 26.20 9.53 -0.61
N VAL A 50 27.39 9.20 -1.15
CA VAL A 50 28.67 9.71 -0.66
C VAL A 50 28.94 11.15 -1.11
N TYR A 51 28.47 11.53 -2.29
CA TYR A 51 28.83 12.80 -2.94
C TYR A 51 27.75 13.88 -2.88
N THR A 52 26.52 13.49 -2.55
CA THR A 52 25.36 14.39 -2.53
C THR A 52 24.57 14.15 -1.25
N HIS A 53 23.92 15.19 -0.73
CA HIS A 53 22.96 15.05 0.35
C HIS A 53 21.71 14.33 -0.19
N ALA A 54 21.31 13.24 0.46
CA ALA A 54 20.10 12.49 0.11
C ALA A 54 18.96 12.85 1.07
N GLU A 55 17.81 13.19 0.52
CA GLU A 55 16.60 13.44 1.30
C GLU A 55 16.05 12.14 1.92
N PRO A 56 15.25 12.25 3.00
CA PRO A 56 14.69 11.07 3.67
C PRO A 56 13.86 10.20 2.70
N CYS A 57 14.18 8.91 2.66
CA CYS A 57 13.42 7.93 1.89
C CYS A 57 12.35 7.30 2.79
N TYR A 58 11.11 7.80 2.69
CA TYR A 58 9.98 7.25 3.44
C TYR A 58 9.37 6.06 2.71
N SER A 59 9.14 4.96 3.43
CA SER A 59 8.33 3.85 2.97
C SER A 59 7.02 3.80 3.75
N MET A 60 5.92 3.53 3.04
CA MET A 60 4.65 3.27 3.70
C MET A 60 4.66 1.85 4.25
N LYS A 61 4.57 1.72 5.57
CA LYS A 61 4.27 0.43 6.21
C LYS A 61 2.75 0.23 6.21
N TRP A 62 2.32 -1.02 6.05
CA TRP A 62 0.89 -1.35 6.14
C TRP A 62 0.31 -0.91 7.48
N LYS A 63 -0.96 -0.46 7.47
CA LYS A 63 -1.66 -0.09 8.70
C LYS A 63 -1.86 -1.33 9.57
N SER A 64 -1.58 -1.20 10.86
CA SER A 64 -1.87 -2.26 11.83
C SER A 64 -3.37 -2.59 11.80
N GLN A 65 -3.70 -3.88 11.83
CA GLN A 65 -5.09 -4.34 11.99
C GLN A 65 -5.62 -4.15 13.42
N TYR A 66 -4.76 -3.72 14.35
CA TYR A 66 -5.14 -3.42 15.72
C TYR A 66 -6.20 -2.30 15.76
N GLN A 67 -7.35 -2.60 16.35
CA GLN A 67 -8.57 -1.79 16.38
C GLN A 67 -9.20 -1.48 15.00
N SER A 68 -8.82 -2.21 13.94
CA SER A 68 -9.46 -2.07 12.63
C SER A 68 -10.87 -2.68 12.61
N CYS A 69 -11.69 -2.27 11.65
CA CYS A 69 -13.00 -2.90 11.37
C CYS A 69 -12.89 -4.40 11.02
N PHE A 70 -11.70 -4.87 10.65
CA PHE A 70 -11.42 -6.28 10.38
C PHE A 70 -11.16 -7.09 11.66
N GLN A 71 -10.85 -6.43 12.78
CA GLN A 71 -10.61 -7.08 14.07
C GLN A 71 -11.89 -7.23 14.90
N ASP A 72 -12.79 -6.25 14.81
CA ASP A 72 -14.07 -6.27 15.53
C ASP A 72 -15.23 -6.23 14.54
N LEU A 73 -15.68 -7.42 14.15
CA LEU A 73 -16.80 -7.62 13.23
C LEU A 73 -18.10 -7.00 13.75
N ALA A 74 -18.24 -6.79 15.07
CA ALA A 74 -19.42 -6.14 15.64
C ALA A 74 -19.52 -4.66 15.24
N LYS A 75 -18.41 -4.02 14.87
CA LYS A 75 -18.39 -2.62 14.38
C LYS A 75 -18.83 -2.48 12.92
N THR A 76 -18.91 -3.57 12.18
CA THR A 76 -19.34 -3.59 10.78
C THR A 76 -20.41 -4.66 10.59
N PRO A 77 -21.60 -4.47 11.18
CA PRO A 77 -22.72 -5.36 10.92
C PRO A 77 -23.04 -5.35 9.42
N GLY A 78 -23.28 -6.52 8.83
CA GLY A 78 -23.61 -6.65 7.41
C GLY A 78 -24.92 -5.95 7.05
N PRO A 79 -25.23 -5.74 5.76
CA PRO A 79 -26.45 -5.04 5.34
C PRO A 79 -27.74 -5.70 5.85
N ALA A 80 -27.73 -7.01 6.08
CA ALA A 80 -28.86 -7.78 6.62
C ALA A 80 -28.98 -7.77 8.16
N ALA A 81 -28.05 -7.13 8.87
CA ALA A 81 -28.08 -7.05 10.34
C ALA A 81 -29.04 -5.97 10.86
N PHE A 82 -29.50 -5.07 9.99
CA PHE A 82 -30.48 -4.05 10.35
C PHE A 82 -31.90 -4.60 10.17
N PRO A 83 -32.80 -4.43 11.16
CA PRO A 83 -34.18 -4.87 11.04
C PRO A 83 -34.92 -4.04 9.97
N THR A 84 -35.82 -4.67 9.22
CA THR A 84 -36.71 -3.95 8.31
C THR A 84 -37.73 -3.15 9.11
N VAL A 85 -37.70 -1.84 8.94
CA VAL A 85 -38.64 -0.89 9.56
C VAL A 85 -39.86 -0.73 8.64
N GLU A 86 -41.06 -0.73 9.22
CA GLU A 86 -42.30 -0.50 8.48
C GLU A 86 -42.28 0.90 7.82
N MET A 87 -42.57 0.95 6.52
CA MET A 87 -42.43 2.18 5.70
C MET A 87 -43.37 3.31 6.15
N ASP A 88 -44.48 2.94 6.79
CA ASP A 88 -45.52 3.83 7.29
C ASP A 88 -45.04 4.73 8.43
N ILE A 89 -43.91 4.40 9.06
CA ILE A 89 -43.31 5.19 10.15
C ILE A 89 -42.76 6.53 9.64
N TYR A 90 -42.30 6.59 8.39
CA TYR A 90 -41.63 7.77 7.85
C TYR A 90 -42.16 8.24 6.50
N LYS A 91 -43.02 7.45 5.85
CA LYS A 91 -43.71 7.81 4.61
C LYS A 91 -45.20 7.63 4.79
N ARG A 92 -45.98 8.49 4.12
CA ARG A 92 -47.43 8.33 4.06
C ARG A 92 -47.75 7.00 3.36
N ARG A 93 -48.48 6.13 4.06
CA ARG A 93 -48.87 4.82 3.55
C ARG A 93 -49.67 4.93 2.24
N ALA A 94 -49.47 3.96 1.35
CA ALA A 94 -50.33 3.80 0.18
C ALA A 94 -51.73 3.34 0.59
N PRO A 95 -52.79 3.67 -0.18
CA PRO A 95 -54.13 3.15 0.10
C PRO A 95 -54.15 1.62 -0.03
N MET A 96 -54.68 0.95 1.00
CA MET A 96 -54.93 -0.49 1.00
C MET A 96 -56.39 -0.74 0.63
N TYR A 97 -56.62 -1.53 -0.42
CA TYR A 97 -57.94 -1.95 -0.84
C TYR A 97 -58.15 -3.43 -0.51
N SER A 98 -59.34 -3.78 -0.05
CA SER A 98 -59.79 -5.17 0.11
C SER A 98 -61.09 -5.37 -0.65
N MET A 99 -61.27 -6.56 -1.22
CA MET A 99 -62.53 -6.93 -1.86
C MET A 99 -63.44 -7.58 -0.81
N GLY A 100 -64.63 -7.01 -0.61
CA GLY A 100 -65.67 -7.61 0.23
C GLY A 100 -66.31 -8.84 -0.40
N LEU A 101 -66.96 -9.68 0.41
CA LEU A 101 -67.72 -10.84 -0.05
C LEU A 101 -68.85 -10.41 -0.99
N ARG A 102 -69.00 -11.13 -2.11
CA ARG A 102 -70.16 -11.00 -3.00
C ARG A 102 -71.37 -11.67 -2.36
N THR A 103 -72.35 -10.91 -1.90
CA THR A 103 -73.65 -11.45 -1.49
C THR A 103 -74.48 -11.73 -2.74
N LYS A 104 -75.05 -12.95 -2.84
CA LYS A 104 -76.08 -13.22 -3.86
C LYS A 104 -77.35 -12.48 -3.43
N LEU A 105 -77.85 -11.57 -4.27
CA LEU A 105 -79.18 -10.97 -4.06
C LEU A 105 -80.22 -12.10 -4.10
N ALA A 106 -80.91 -12.36 -2.99
CA ALA A 106 -82.08 -13.23 -2.98
C ALA A 106 -83.22 -12.46 -3.67
N GLY A 107 -83.40 -12.69 -4.97
CA GLY A 107 -84.30 -11.84 -5.75
C GLY A 107 -84.64 -12.37 -7.14
N LYS A 108 -85.21 -13.57 -7.20
CA LYS A 108 -86.13 -13.90 -8.30
C LYS A 108 -87.30 -14.70 -7.73
N GLY A 109 -88.08 -14.03 -6.89
CA GLY A 109 -89.46 -14.47 -6.66
C GLY A 109 -90.18 -14.45 -8.01
N MET A 110 -90.96 -15.48 -8.30
CA MET A 110 -91.79 -15.56 -9.50
C MET A 110 -92.69 -14.32 -9.56
N PHE A 111 -92.29 -13.32 -10.34
CA PHE A 111 -93.19 -12.26 -10.74
C PHE A 111 -94.21 -12.92 -11.67
N PRO A 112 -95.52 -12.95 -11.33
CA PRO A 112 -96.52 -13.50 -12.23
C PRO A 112 -96.40 -12.81 -13.59
N GLY A 113 -96.33 -13.58 -14.66
CA GLY A 113 -96.39 -13.05 -16.00
C GLY A 113 -97.74 -12.36 -16.23
N PRO A 114 -97.88 -11.53 -17.28
CA PRO A 114 -99.14 -10.86 -17.60
C PRO A 114 -100.33 -11.84 -17.77
N ALA A 115 -100.07 -13.11 -18.09
CA ALA A 115 -101.07 -14.16 -18.20
C ALA A 115 -101.42 -14.87 -16.86
N ASP A 116 -100.66 -14.63 -15.79
CA ASP A 116 -100.86 -15.29 -14.49
C ASP A 116 -101.90 -14.56 -13.61
N TYR A 117 -102.42 -13.42 -14.07
CA TYR A 117 -103.47 -12.67 -13.37
C TYR A 117 -104.85 -13.27 -13.68
N ARG A 118 -105.46 -13.92 -12.68
CA ARG A 118 -106.86 -14.35 -12.73
C ARG A 118 -107.77 -13.28 -12.13
N LEU A 119 -108.72 -12.78 -12.92
CA LEU A 119 -109.79 -11.91 -12.41
C LEU A 119 -110.74 -12.75 -11.53
N GLY A 120 -110.87 -12.38 -10.25
CA GLY A 120 -111.81 -13.03 -9.33
C GLY A 120 -113.26 -12.83 -9.76
N LYS A 121 -114.16 -13.74 -9.36
CA LYS A 121 -115.60 -13.62 -9.64
C LYS A 121 -116.17 -12.42 -8.88
N VAL A 122 -116.83 -11.52 -9.60
CA VAL A 122 -117.65 -10.44 -9.05
C VAL A 122 -119.04 -11.00 -8.76
N ARG A 123 -119.58 -10.68 -7.58
CA ARG A 123 -120.89 -11.14 -7.09
C ARG A 123 -122.03 -10.31 -7.68
#